data_AF-A0A4R6MFJ9-F1
#
_entry.id   AF-A0A4R6MFJ9-F1
#
_cell.length_a   1.000
_cell.length_b   1.000
_cell.length_c   1.000
_cell.angle_alpha   90.00
_cell.angle_beta   90.00
_cell.angle_gamma   90.00
#
_symmetry.space_group_name_H-M   'P 1'
#
loop_
_entity.id
_entity.type
_entity.pdbx_description
1 polymer ?
#
loop_
_entity_poly.entity_id
_entity_poly.type
_entity_poly.pdbx_seq_one_letter_code
_entity_poly.pdbx_strand_id
1 'polypeptide(L)'
;MSESNAIEISEKYLQEMLEADDTANFSLYTKRYEEKYLKNFTPEQFHSDIKGMHERNGMNKGYEFLSSLRKFSHDGLDIHRTVWKGVYEKRDAVIELGVYEKDEEWYVILSAVY
;
A
#
# COMPACT_ATOMS: atom_id res chain seq x y z
N MET A 1 18.18 -3.83 -10.59
CA MET A 1 17.25 -4.96 -10.43
C MET A 1 16.08 -4.82 -11.39
N SER A 2 15.45 -5.93 -11.81
CA SER A 2 14.42 -5.93 -12.85
C SER A 2 13.06 -5.47 -12.32
N GLU A 3 12.22 -4.92 -13.20
CA GLU A 3 10.86 -4.47 -12.87
C GLU A 3 9.96 -5.59 -12.33
N SER A 4 10.21 -6.84 -12.71
CA SER A 4 9.51 -8.03 -12.20
C SER A 4 9.61 -8.17 -10.68
N ASN A 5 10.81 -7.94 -10.12
CA ASN A 5 11.03 -8.06 -8.67
C ASN A 5 10.21 -7.02 -7.90
N ALA A 6 10.13 -5.79 -8.41
CA ALA A 6 9.36 -4.73 -7.76
C ALA A 6 7.86 -5.02 -7.77
N ILE A 7 7.32 -5.65 -8.82
CA ILE A 7 5.90 -6.03 -8.88
C ILE A 7 5.60 -7.13 -7.84
N GLU A 8 6.44 -8.16 -7.76
CA GLU A 8 6.29 -9.24 -6.77
C GLU A 8 6.35 -8.72 -5.33
N ILE A 9 7.31 -7.83 -5.03
CA ILE A 9 7.39 -7.17 -3.73
C ILE A 9 6.15 -6.30 -3.46
N SER A 10 5.72 -5.55 -4.46
CA SER A 10 4.55 -4.68 -4.36
C SER A 10 3.28 -5.49 -4.04
N GLU A 11 3.08 -6.63 -4.71
CA GLU A 11 1.94 -7.49 -4.47
C GLU A 11 1.98 -8.09 -3.05
N LYS A 12 3.15 -8.54 -2.59
CA LYS A 12 3.30 -9.01 -1.20
C LYS A 12 2.93 -7.92 -0.20
N TYR A 13 3.38 -6.69 -0.42
CA TYR A 13 3.09 -5.57 0.49
C TYR A 13 1.63 -5.12 0.41
N LEU A 14 1.00 -5.23 -0.77
CA LEU A 14 -0.44 -5.04 -0.91
C LEU A 14 -1.22 -6.06 -0.07
N GLN A 15 -0.85 -7.35 -0.10
CA GLN A 15 -1.52 -8.38 0.70
C GLN A 15 -1.42 -8.08 2.21
N GLU A 16 -0.23 -7.71 2.70
CA GLU A 16 -0.02 -7.33 4.10
C GLU A 16 -0.86 -6.09 4.47
N MET A 17 -0.96 -5.10 3.58
CA MET A 17 -1.78 -3.90 3.77
C MET A 17 -3.27 -4.21 3.83
N LEU A 18 -3.78 -5.01 2.89
CA LEU A 18 -5.20 -5.38 2.86
C LEU A 18 -5.60 -6.19 4.11
N GLU A 19 -4.73 -7.08 4.58
CA GLU A 19 -4.92 -7.78 5.86
C GLU A 19 -4.92 -6.79 7.03
N ALA A 20 -3.99 -5.85 7.04
CA ALA A 20 -3.91 -4.83 8.09
C ALA A 20 -5.16 -3.96 8.14
N ASP A 21 -5.70 -3.58 6.98
CA ASP A 21 -6.91 -2.79 6.88
C ASP A 21 -8.13 -3.55 7.42
N ASP A 22 -8.38 -4.77 6.92
CA ASP A 22 -9.52 -5.60 7.34
C ASP A 22 -9.48 -5.94 8.84
N THR A 23 -8.28 -6.13 9.40
CA THR A 23 -8.07 -6.48 10.82
C THR A 23 -7.81 -5.27 11.73
N ALA A 24 -7.77 -4.06 11.17
CA ALA A 24 -7.35 -2.84 11.86
C ALA A 24 -6.00 -2.99 12.61
N ASN A 25 -5.01 -3.62 11.97
CA ASN A 25 -3.69 -3.88 12.54
C ASN A 25 -2.65 -2.81 12.14
N PHE A 26 -2.51 -1.79 12.98
CA PHE A 26 -1.56 -0.69 12.76
C PHE A 26 -0.10 -1.15 12.59
N SER A 27 0.35 -2.13 13.39
CA SER A 27 1.73 -2.62 13.33
C SER A 27 2.02 -3.34 12.01
N LEU A 28 1.06 -4.10 11.48
CA LEU A 28 1.19 -4.73 10.17
C LEU A 28 1.21 -3.68 9.05
N TYR A 29 0.30 -2.70 9.11
CA TYR A 29 0.22 -1.62 8.12
C TYR A 29 1.54 -0.83 8.01
N THR A 30 2.14 -0.49 9.16
CA THR A 30 3.32 0.37 9.23
C THR A 30 4.65 -0.36 9.05
N LYS A 31 4.65 -1.70 9.12
CA LYS A 31 5.85 -2.56 9.09
C LYS A 31 6.81 -2.28 7.93
N ARG A 32 6.29 -1.85 6.78
CA ARG A 32 7.07 -1.66 5.54
C ARG A 32 7.48 -0.22 5.28
N TYR A 33 7.18 0.72 6.18
CA TYR A 33 7.55 2.11 6.02
C TYR A 33 8.83 2.40 6.82
N GLU A 34 9.69 3.27 6.28
CA GLU A 34 10.74 3.90 7.11
C GLU A 34 10.08 4.83 8.14
N GLU A 35 10.59 4.86 9.37
CA GLU A 35 10.05 5.67 10.48
C GLU A 35 9.87 7.16 10.12
N LYS A 36 10.78 7.70 9.30
CA LYS A 36 10.71 9.11 8.86
C LYS A 36 9.43 9.44 8.11
N TYR A 37 8.83 8.48 7.41
CA TYR A 37 7.56 8.65 6.68
C TYR A 37 6.33 8.43 7.59
N LEU A 38 6.52 7.86 8.79
CA LEU A 38 5.47 7.60 9.77
C LEU A 38 5.34 8.68 10.85
N LYS A 39 6.21 9.71 10.85
CA LYS A 39 6.38 10.67 11.96
C LYS A 39 5.08 11.29 12.51
N ASN A 40 4.06 11.44 11.67
CA ASN A 40 2.74 12.00 12.04
C ASN A 40 1.57 11.01 11.86
N PHE A 41 1.85 9.76 11.54
CA PHE A 41 0.85 8.73 11.33
C PHE A 41 0.64 7.94 12.62
N THR A 42 -0.43 8.25 13.35
CA THR A 42 -0.70 7.64 14.65
C THR A 42 -1.68 6.46 14.53
N PRO A 43 -1.70 5.55 15.52
CA PRO A 43 -2.73 4.51 15.58
C PRO A 43 -4.14 5.08 15.51
N GLU A 44 -4.43 6.18 16.20
CA GLU A 44 -5.78 6.79 16.22
C GLU A 44 -6.22 7.25 14.84
N GLN A 45 -5.29 7.89 14.09
CA GLN A 45 -5.54 8.30 12.71
C GLN A 45 -5.83 7.09 11.83
N PHE A 46 -5.00 6.05 11.91
CA PHE A 46 -5.20 4.80 11.17
C PHE A 46 -6.56 4.16 11.46
N HIS A 47 -6.94 3.99 12.73
CA HIS A 47 -8.22 3.35 13.07
C HIS A 47 -9.42 4.18 12.60
N SER A 48 -9.31 5.51 12.63
CA SER A 48 -10.32 6.41 12.05
C SER A 48 -10.45 6.21 10.53
N ASP A 49 -9.32 6.11 9.82
CA ASP A 49 -9.28 5.91 8.38
C ASP A 49 -9.86 4.55 7.97
N ILE A 50 -9.49 3.47 8.67
CA ILE A 50 -10.03 2.11 8.47
C ILE A 50 -11.53 2.08 8.71
N LYS A 51 -12.01 2.70 9.79
CA LYS A 51 -13.46 2.78 10.05
C LYS A 51 -14.19 3.46 8.89
N GLY A 52 -13.68 4.61 8.45
CA GLY A 52 -14.24 5.31 7.30
C GLY A 52 -14.17 4.49 6.01
N MET A 53 -13.08 3.74 5.81
CA MET A 53 -12.92 2.85 4.66
C MET A 53 -13.94 1.70 4.67
N HIS A 54 -14.14 1.02 5.80
CA HIS A 54 -15.14 -0.06 5.93
C HIS A 54 -16.58 0.47 5.76
N GLU A 55 -16.85 1.69 6.22
CA GLU A 55 -18.16 2.32 6.00
C GLU A 55 -18.42 2.59 4.51
N ARG A 56 -17.43 3.12 3.77
CA ARG A 56 -17.55 3.44 2.34
C ARG A 56 -17.45 2.23 1.41
N ASN A 57 -16.47 1.35 1.66
CA ASN A 57 -16.09 0.27 0.75
C ASN A 57 -16.59 -1.10 1.24
N GLY A 58 -16.74 -1.28 2.55
CA GLY A 58 -16.85 -2.60 3.17
C GLY A 58 -15.51 -3.32 3.27
N MET A 59 -15.54 -4.61 3.60
CA MET A 59 -14.32 -5.42 3.71
C MET A 59 -13.73 -5.75 2.34
N ASN A 60 -12.41 -5.99 2.29
CA ASN A 60 -11.76 -6.48 1.09
C ASN A 60 -12.25 -7.90 0.73
N LYS A 61 -12.40 -8.17 -0.57
CA LYS A 61 -12.74 -9.49 -1.14
C LYS A 61 -11.70 -10.01 -2.12
N GLY A 62 -10.78 -9.16 -2.57
CA GLY A 62 -9.73 -9.51 -3.51
C GLY A 62 -9.18 -8.29 -4.24
N TYR A 63 -8.22 -8.54 -5.12
CA TYR A 63 -7.63 -7.51 -5.96
C TYR A 63 -7.26 -8.07 -7.32
N GLU A 64 -7.18 -7.21 -8.33
CA GLU A 64 -6.73 -7.55 -9.68
C GLU A 64 -5.62 -6.59 -10.11
N PHE A 65 -4.50 -7.11 -10.58
CA PHE A 65 -3.42 -6.27 -11.12
C PHE A 65 -3.90 -5.52 -12.37
N LEU A 66 -3.71 -4.21 -12.39
CA LEU A 66 -4.07 -3.37 -13.54
C LEU A 66 -2.83 -3.00 -14.35
N SER A 67 -1.83 -2.39 -13.72
CA SER A 67 -0.62 -1.96 -14.42
C SER A 67 0.49 -1.50 -13.50
N SER A 68 1.68 -1.32 -14.06
CA SER A 68 2.75 -0.51 -13.48
C SER A 68 2.69 0.90 -14.04
N LEU A 69 2.82 1.91 -13.19
CA LEU A 69 2.95 3.29 -13.63
C LEU A 69 4.42 3.65 -13.88
N ARG A 70 4.64 4.72 -14.63
CA ARG A 70 5.99 5.26 -14.83
C ARG A 70 6.62 5.58 -13.48
N LYS A 71 7.86 5.10 -13.29
CA LYS A 71 8.68 5.43 -12.12
C LYS A 71 8.92 6.93 -12.02
N PHE A 72 9.15 7.39 -10.81
CA PHE A 72 9.69 8.73 -10.58
C PHE A 72 10.77 8.66 -9.51
N SER A 73 11.66 9.65 -9.51
CA SER A 73 12.69 9.76 -8.48
C SER A 73 12.20 10.65 -7.35
N HIS A 74 12.43 10.22 -6.10
CA HIS A 74 12.12 10.98 -4.89
C HIS A 74 13.30 10.84 -3.93
N ASP A 75 13.92 11.95 -3.53
CA ASP A 75 15.10 11.95 -2.65
C ASP A 75 16.23 11.00 -3.09
N GLY A 76 16.43 10.86 -4.42
CA GLY A 76 17.43 9.96 -5.01
C GLY A 76 17.02 8.49 -5.05
N LEU A 77 15.79 8.15 -4.66
CA LEU A 77 15.22 6.81 -4.71
C LEU A 77 14.38 6.64 -5.97
N ASP A 78 14.50 5.49 -6.63
CA ASP A 78 13.64 5.13 -7.76
C ASP A 78 12.34 4.49 -7.23
N ILE A 79 11.22 5.21 -7.37
CA ILE A 79 9.93 4.73 -6.89
C ILE A 79 9.25 3.90 -7.98
N HIS A 80 9.05 2.63 -7.68
CA HIS A 80 8.27 1.69 -8.48
C HIS A 80 6.81 1.80 -8.08
N ARG A 81 5.94 2.04 -9.05
CA ARG A 81 4.51 2.28 -8.83
C ARG A 81 3.69 1.20 -9.51
N THR A 82 2.77 0.64 -8.76
CA THR A 82 1.90 -0.45 -9.18
C THR A 82 0.47 -0.10 -8.81
N VAL A 83 -0.46 -0.52 -9.66
CA VAL A 83 -1.88 -0.18 -9.54
C VAL A 83 -2.70 -1.45 -9.66
N TRP A 84 -3.68 -1.58 -8.78
CA TRP A 84 -4.62 -2.68 -8.73
C TRP A 84 -6.04 -2.16 -8.63
N LYS A 85 -6.97 -2.99 -9.09
CA LYS A 85 -8.37 -2.87 -8.73
C LYS A 85 -8.54 -3.57 -7.39
N GLY A 86 -8.94 -2.84 -6.35
CA GLY A 86 -9.42 -3.43 -5.10
C GLY A 86 -10.89 -3.79 -5.23
N VAL A 87 -11.26 -5.02 -4.90
CA VAL A 87 -12.64 -5.52 -4.91
C VAL A 87 -13.13 -5.57 -3.47
N TYR A 88 -14.05 -4.67 -3.11
CA TYR A 88 -14.64 -4.61 -1.77
C TYR A 88 -16.13 -4.95 -1.80
N GLU A 89 -16.73 -5.18 -0.64
CA GLU A 89 -18.15 -5.58 -0.52
C GLU A 89 -19.14 -4.60 -1.17
N LYS A 90 -18.85 -3.30 -1.12
CA LYS A 90 -19.78 -2.23 -1.54
C LYS A 90 -19.38 -1.57 -2.85
N ARG A 91 -18.10 -1.67 -3.25
CA ARG A 91 -17.60 -1.09 -4.50
C ARG A 91 -16.25 -1.67 -4.90
N ASP A 92 -15.91 -1.43 -6.15
CA ASP A 92 -14.51 -1.50 -6.60
C ASP A 92 -13.81 -0.16 -6.29
N ALA A 93 -12.51 -0.22 -6.06
CA ALA A 93 -11.65 0.95 -5.86
C ALA A 93 -10.33 0.78 -6.64
N VAL A 94 -9.61 1.88 -6.86
CA VAL A 94 -8.25 1.82 -7.41
C VAL A 94 -7.26 1.91 -6.27
N ILE A 95 -6.35 0.96 -6.18
CA ILE A 95 -5.27 0.93 -5.19
C ILE A 95 -3.97 1.27 -5.91
N GLU A 96 -3.24 2.25 -5.40
CA GLU A 96 -1.89 2.57 -5.84
C GLU A 96 -0.90 2.29 -4.70
N LEU A 97 0.19 1.58 -5.02
CA LEU A 97 1.31 1.36 -4.13
C LEU A 97 2.61 1.85 -4.78
N GLY A 98 3.38 2.61 -4.02
CA GLY A 98 4.73 3.01 -4.36
C GLY A 98 5.73 2.32 -3.45
N VAL A 99 6.65 1.57 -4.03
CA VAL A 99 7.76 0.92 -3.31
C VAL A 99 9.10 1.36 -3.87
N TYR A 100 10.12 1.33 -3.04
CA TYR A 100 11.49 1.55 -3.46
C TYR A 100 12.42 0.64 -2.68
N GLU A 101 13.62 0.46 -3.22
CA GLU A 101 14.67 -0.34 -2.64
C GLU A 101 15.79 0.56 -2.10
N LYS A 102 16.30 0.22 -0.93
CA LYS A 102 17.43 0.88 -0.29
C LYS A 102 18.18 -0.16 0.54
N ASP A 103 19.49 -0.25 0.35
CA ASP A 103 20.35 -1.17 1.09
C ASP A 103 19.85 -2.64 1.05
N GLU A 104 19.37 -3.09 -0.12
CA GLU A 104 18.78 -4.43 -0.37
C GLU A 104 17.46 -4.72 0.37
N GLU A 105 16.90 -3.71 1.04
CA GLU A 105 15.57 -3.77 1.66
C GLU A 105 14.54 -2.96 0.88
N TRP A 106 13.29 -3.40 0.92
CA TRP A 106 12.18 -2.77 0.21
C TRP A 106 11.21 -2.09 1.17
N TYR A 107 10.84 -0.87 0.83
CA TYR A 107 9.98 -0.03 1.65
C TYR A 107 8.80 0.51 0.85
N VAL A 108 7.68 0.72 1.53
CA VAL A 108 6.54 1.48 1.02
C VAL A 108 6.80 2.96 1.27
N ILE A 109 6.49 3.79 0.27
CA ILE A 109 6.49 5.26 0.38
C ILE A 109 5.12 5.87 0.10
N LEU A 110 4.29 5.16 -0.65
CA LEU A 110 2.98 5.61 -1.09
C LEU A 110 1.99 4.46 -1.01
N SER A 111 0.83 4.75 -0.45
CA SER A 111 -0.34 3.88 -0.47
C SER A 111 -1.59 4.76 -0.57
N ALA A 112 -2.44 4.47 -1.55
CA ALA A 112 -3.67 5.23 -1.75
C ALA A 112 -4.78 4.33 -2.30
N VAL A 113 -5.99 4.56 -1.82
CA VAL A 113 -7.22 3.91 -2.31
C VAL A 113 -8.20 4.99 -2.76
N TYR A 114 -8.60 4.94 -4.03
CA TYR A 114 -9.51 5.90 -4.69
C TYR A 114 -10.92 5.30 -4.83
#